data_AF-K1RXH2-F1
#
_entry.id   AF-K1RXH2-F1
#
_cell.length_a   1.000
_cell.length_b   1.000
_cell.length_c   1.000
_cell.angle_alpha   90.00
_cell.angle_beta   90.00
_cell.angle_gamma   90.00
#
_symmetry.space_group_name_H-M   'P 1'
#
loop_
_entity.id
_entity.type
_entity.pdbx_description
1 polymer ?
#
loop_
_entity_poly.entity_id
_entity_poly.type
_entity_poly.pdbx_seq_one_letter_code
_entity_poly.pdbx_strand_id
1 'polypeptide(L)'
;MAGVRFEDVDLLGALSRIVDLHTQHYKEDFDLDKELISKLAVSERSEDKQLLWMSRPCGTYTLREREVYLDGSHENKVWRFYQEQTNDPVLAYAISLKEVRDGKIFGNLYPLNYREHVERMK
;
A
#
# COMPACT_ATOMS: atom_id res chain seq x y z
N MET A 1 -1.28 18.28 -12.48
CA MET A 1 -2.45 18.29 -11.57
C MET A 1 -1.93 17.91 -10.20
N ALA A 2 -2.18 18.72 -9.17
CA ALA A 2 -1.85 18.30 -7.80
C ALA A 2 -2.66 17.02 -7.53
N GLY A 3 -1.97 15.88 -7.45
CA GLY A 3 -2.63 14.59 -7.25
C GLY A 3 -3.49 14.63 -5.99
N VAL A 4 -4.66 14.00 -6.02
CA VAL A 4 -5.52 13.86 -4.84
C VAL A 4 -4.69 13.27 -3.71
N ARG A 5 -4.75 13.86 -2.51
CA ARG A 5 -4.08 13.36 -1.31
C ARG A 5 -5.12 13.27 -0.22
N PHE A 6 -5.17 12.15 0.50
CA PHE A 6 -6.04 11.97 1.65
C PHE A 6 -5.18 12.03 2.89
N GLU A 7 -5.38 13.06 3.72
CA GLU A 7 -4.59 13.30 4.91
C GLU A 7 -5.42 13.05 6.17
N ASP A 8 -4.77 12.52 7.20
CA ASP A 8 -5.37 12.22 8.50
C ASP A 8 -6.65 11.36 8.42
N VAL A 9 -6.59 10.31 7.61
CA VAL A 9 -7.72 9.38 7.40
C VAL A 9 -7.54 8.11 8.23
N ASP A 10 -8.65 7.49 8.62
CA ASP A 10 -8.70 6.11 9.11
C ASP A 10 -8.24 5.17 7.98
N LEU A 11 -6.98 4.75 8.04
CA LEU A 11 -6.32 4.05 6.94
C LEU A 11 -6.98 2.71 6.65
N LEU A 12 -7.22 1.89 7.68
CA LEU A 12 -7.84 0.57 7.47
C LEU A 12 -9.27 0.72 6.95
N GLY A 13 -10.02 1.71 7.44
CA GLY A 13 -11.36 2.02 6.91
C GLY A 13 -11.32 2.49 5.45
N ALA A 14 -10.37 3.33 5.07
CA ALA A 14 -10.20 3.81 3.70
C ALA A 14 -9.80 2.67 2.74
N LEU A 15 -8.80 1.86 3.13
CA LEU A 15 -8.35 0.72 2.34
C LEU A 15 -9.44 -0.34 2.18
N SER A 16 -10.22 -0.63 3.23
CA SER A 16 -11.35 -1.58 3.14
C SER A 16 -12.35 -1.18 2.07
N ARG A 17 -12.68 0.11 1.97
CA ARG A 17 -13.58 0.61 0.92
C ARG A 17 -13.00 0.43 -0.48
N ILE A 18 -11.70 0.60 -0.64
CA ILE A 18 -11.03 0.37 -1.93
C ILE A 18 -11.11 -1.12 -2.28
N VAL A 19 -10.81 -2.02 -1.34
CA VAL A 19 -10.93 -3.47 -1.53
C VAL A 19 -12.35 -3.87 -1.92
N ASP A 20 -13.36 -3.32 -1.27
CA ASP A 20 -14.76 -3.62 -1.58
C ASP A 20 -15.17 -3.22 -3.00
N LEU A 21 -14.63 -2.10 -3.50
CA LEU A 21 -14.95 -1.55 -4.81
C LEU A 21 -14.11 -2.13 -5.96
N HIS A 22 -12.86 -2.53 -5.70
CA HIS A 22 -11.89 -2.83 -6.73
C HIS A 22 -11.41 -4.29 -6.75
N THR A 23 -11.31 -4.94 -5.58
CA THR A 23 -10.83 -6.32 -5.47
C THR A 23 -12.01 -7.29 -5.59
N GLN A 24 -11.90 -8.27 -6.49
CA GLN A 24 -12.97 -9.22 -6.79
C GLN A 24 -12.70 -10.60 -6.17
N HIS A 25 -11.44 -11.00 -6.14
CA HIS A 25 -10.97 -12.28 -5.62
C HIS A 25 -9.91 -12.06 -4.55
N TYR A 26 -9.73 -13.07 -3.68
CA TYR A 26 -8.72 -13.07 -2.61
C TYR A 26 -8.81 -11.82 -1.71
N LYS A 27 -10.03 -11.45 -1.33
CA LYS A 27 -10.26 -10.29 -0.44
C LYS A 27 -9.65 -10.52 0.95
N GLU A 28 -9.51 -11.79 1.35
CA GLU A 28 -8.83 -12.23 2.55
C GLU A 28 -7.34 -11.83 2.61
N ASP A 29 -6.69 -11.54 1.47
CA ASP A 29 -5.33 -10.99 1.45
C ASP A 29 -5.26 -9.66 2.22
N PHE A 30 -6.37 -8.92 2.25
CA PHE A 30 -6.45 -7.67 3.00
C PHE A 30 -6.39 -7.88 4.52
N ASP A 31 -6.68 -9.07 5.03
CA ASP A 31 -6.50 -9.36 6.46
C ASP A 31 -5.00 -9.42 6.83
N LEU A 32 -4.16 -9.98 5.95
CA LEU A 32 -2.70 -9.95 6.10
C LEU A 32 -2.15 -8.51 6.03
N ASP A 33 -2.72 -7.69 5.14
CA ASP A 33 -2.40 -6.27 5.06
C ASP A 33 -2.73 -5.54 6.36
N LYS A 34 -3.93 -5.77 6.94
CA LYS A 34 -4.32 -5.16 8.23
C LYS A 34 -3.35 -5.55 9.34
N GLU A 35 -2.96 -6.82 9.40
CA GLU A 35 -2.00 -7.30 10.41
C GLU A 35 -0.65 -6.59 10.28
N LEU A 36 -0.10 -6.51 9.07
CA LEU A 36 1.18 -5.84 8.82
C LEU A 36 1.09 -4.35 9.13
N ILE A 37 0.06 -3.66 8.62
CA ILE A 37 -0.13 -2.22 8.86
C ILE A 37 -0.27 -1.95 10.37
N SER A 38 -1.04 -2.76 11.09
CA SER A 38 -1.23 -2.61 12.54
C SER A 38 0.07 -2.80 13.31
N LYS A 39 0.86 -3.81 12.93
CA LYS A 39 2.19 -4.05 13.51
C LYS A 39 3.14 -2.87 13.29
N LEU A 40 3.13 -2.27 12.10
CA LEU A 40 4.04 -1.16 11.76
C LEU A 40 3.55 0.18 12.33
N ALA A 41 2.24 0.35 12.51
CA ALA A 41 1.65 1.55 13.10
C ALA A 41 2.13 1.83 14.53
N VAL A 42 2.46 0.78 15.29
CA VAL A 42 2.98 0.88 16.66
C VAL A 42 4.50 0.80 16.77
N SER A 43 5.22 0.66 15.64
CA SER A 43 6.70 0.63 15.66
C SER A 43 7.29 2.00 16.00
N GLU A 44 8.39 2.04 16.77
CA GLU A 44 9.13 3.29 17.05
C GLU A 44 10.06 3.69 15.88
N ARG A 45 10.26 2.80 14.90
CA ARG A 45 11.17 3.07 13.78
C ARG A 45 10.47 3.93 12.74
N SER A 46 11.08 5.06 12.37
CA SER A 46 10.55 5.96 11.35
C SER A 46 10.45 5.29 9.97
N GLU A 47 11.35 4.36 9.66
CA GLU A 47 11.34 3.58 8.41
C GLU A 47 10.15 2.63 8.29
N ASP A 48 9.53 2.22 9.40
CA ASP A 48 8.33 1.38 9.39
C ASP A 48 7.07 2.20 9.08
N LYS A 49 7.15 3.53 9.08
CA LYS A 49 6.01 4.42 8.88
C LYS A 49 5.68 4.70 7.43
N GLN A 50 6.50 4.25 6.49
CA GLN A 50 6.27 4.43 5.06
C GLN A 50 6.05 3.09 4.37
N LEU A 51 4.87 2.92 3.80
CA LEU A 51 4.44 1.69 3.13
C LEU A 51 3.97 1.98 1.72
N LEU A 52 4.04 0.97 0.88
CA LEU A 52 3.36 0.92 -0.40
C LEU A 52 2.26 -0.13 -0.31
N TRP A 53 1.09 0.20 -0.82
CA TRP A 53 -0.03 -0.71 -0.88
C TRP A 53 -0.61 -0.76 -2.29
N MET A 54 -1.03 -1.94 -2.71
CA MET A 54 -1.74 -2.13 -3.97
C MET A 54 -3.03 -2.92 -3.76
N SER A 55 -4.08 -2.52 -4.47
CA SER A 55 -5.26 -3.33 -4.70
C SER A 55 -5.30 -3.74 -6.16
N ARG A 56 -5.54 -5.03 -6.40
CA ARG A 56 -5.71 -5.64 -7.71
C ARG A 56 -7.09 -6.32 -7.74
N PRO A 57 -7.61 -6.69 -8.93
CA PRO A 57 -8.78 -7.56 -9.02
C PRO A 57 -8.57 -8.89 -8.27
N CYS A 58 -7.35 -9.42 -8.28
CA CYS A 58 -6.92 -10.66 -7.63
C CYS A 58 -6.02 -10.36 -6.42
N GLY A 59 -6.63 -9.92 -5.32
CA GLY A 59 -5.96 -9.71 -4.04
C GLY A 59 -5.30 -8.34 -3.86
N THR A 60 -4.64 -8.20 -2.72
CA THR A 60 -3.99 -6.96 -2.25
C THR A 60 -2.56 -7.23 -1.80
N TYR A 61 -1.78 -6.17 -1.59
CA TYR A 61 -0.41 -6.31 -1.07
C TYR A 61 0.06 -5.05 -0.36
N THR A 62 0.56 -5.21 0.86
CA THR A 62 1.30 -4.19 1.61
C THR A 62 2.78 -4.52 1.62
N LEU A 63 3.61 -3.55 1.26
CA LEU A 63 5.07 -3.65 1.24
C LEU A 63 5.67 -2.50 2.04
N ARG A 64 6.82 -2.73 2.67
CA ARG A 64 7.63 -1.64 3.24
C ARG A 64 8.24 -0.84 2.10
N GLU A 65 8.04 0.48 2.08
CA GLU A 65 8.50 1.32 0.97
C GLU A 65 10.02 1.21 0.76
N ARG A 66 10.79 1.22 1.86
CA ARG A 66 12.24 1.08 1.83
C ARG A 66 12.71 -0.17 1.08
N GLU A 67 12.06 -1.30 1.33
CA GLU A 67 12.45 -2.58 0.73
C GLU A 67 12.10 -2.60 -0.76
N VAL A 68 11.03 -1.91 -1.18
CA VAL A 68 10.69 -1.76 -2.61
C VAL A 68 11.76 -1.00 -3.38
N TYR A 69 12.44 -0.03 -2.76
CA TYR A 69 13.55 0.69 -3.39
C TYR A 69 14.90 -0.06 -3.35
N LEU A 70 15.00 -1.16 -2.59
CA LEU A 70 16.21 -1.97 -2.55
C LEU A 70 16.22 -2.95 -3.72
N ASP A 71 17.05 -2.70 -4.73
CA ASP A 71 17.14 -3.57 -5.91
C ASP A 71 17.46 -5.02 -5.53
N GLY A 72 16.75 -5.96 -6.16
CA GLY A 72 16.88 -7.39 -5.89
C GLY A 72 16.18 -7.90 -4.63
N SER A 73 15.60 -7.04 -3.78
CA SER A 73 14.78 -7.45 -2.64
C SER A 73 13.53 -8.21 -3.09
N HIS A 74 12.87 -8.90 -2.15
CA HIS A 74 11.62 -9.58 -2.46
C HIS A 74 10.52 -8.57 -2.83
N GLU A 75 10.41 -7.50 -2.06
CA GLU A 75 9.42 -6.44 -2.20
C GLU A 75 9.59 -5.68 -3.51
N ASN A 76 10.83 -5.39 -3.92
CA ASN A 76 11.14 -4.79 -5.21
C ASN A 76 10.65 -5.68 -6.36
N LYS A 77 10.97 -6.98 -6.31
CA LYS A 77 10.53 -7.95 -7.32
C LYS A 77 9.01 -8.07 -7.38
N VAL A 78 8.33 -8.15 -6.23
CA VAL A 78 6.86 -8.18 -6.14
C VAL A 78 6.26 -6.91 -6.74
N TRP A 79 6.77 -5.73 -6.35
CA TRP A 79 6.26 -4.46 -6.82
C TRP A 79 6.43 -4.26 -8.32
N ARG A 80 7.50 -4.77 -8.93
CA ARG A 80 7.73 -4.71 -10.38
C ARG A 80 6.91 -5.75 -11.15
N PHE A 81 6.80 -6.97 -10.61
CA PHE A 81 6.12 -8.10 -11.26
C PHE A 81 4.70 -7.74 -11.70
N TYR A 82 3.90 -7.11 -10.85
CA TYR A 82 2.51 -6.77 -11.16
C TYR A 82 2.34 -5.61 -12.16
N GLN A 83 3.41 -4.90 -12.51
CA GLN A 83 3.39 -3.96 -13.64
C GLN A 83 3.86 -4.63 -14.93
N GLU A 84 4.90 -5.46 -14.84
CA GLU A 84 5.60 -6.02 -16.00
C GLU A 84 4.89 -7.25 -16.57
N GLN A 85 4.24 -8.06 -15.73
CA GLN A 85 3.75 -9.40 -16.08
C GLN A 85 2.23 -9.52 -16.09
N THR A 86 1.49 -8.56 -15.53
CA THR A 86 0.02 -8.59 -15.49
C THR A 86 -0.57 -7.40 -16.23
N ASN A 87 -1.74 -7.60 -16.83
CA ASN A 87 -2.56 -6.53 -17.39
C ASN A 87 -3.62 -6.06 -16.38
N ASP A 88 -3.43 -6.38 -15.10
CA ASP A 88 -4.41 -6.05 -14.08
C ASP A 88 -4.47 -4.53 -13.88
N PRO A 89 -5.68 -3.94 -13.79
CA PRO A 89 -5.79 -2.57 -13.34
C PRO A 89 -5.36 -2.51 -11.86
N VAL A 90 -4.16 -2.03 -11.58
CA VAL A 90 -3.64 -1.91 -10.21
C VAL A 90 -3.92 -0.51 -9.67
N LEU A 91 -4.58 -0.42 -8.52
CA LEU A 91 -4.64 0.80 -7.72
C LEU A 91 -3.49 0.78 -6.71
N ALA A 92 -2.52 1.67 -6.88
CA ALA A 92 -1.34 1.78 -6.02
C ALA A 92 -1.39 3.03 -5.15
N TYR A 93 -0.95 2.91 -3.90
CA TYR A 93 -0.92 4.01 -2.94
C TYR A 93 0.36 3.96 -2.11
N ALA A 94 0.92 5.14 -1.81
CA ALA A 94 1.86 5.31 -0.72
C ALA A 94 1.08 5.65 0.56
N ILE A 95 1.47 5.03 1.66
CA ILE A 95 0.86 5.18 2.98
C ILE A 95 1.91 5.74 3.93
N SER A 96 1.57 6.83 4.62
CA SER A 96 2.35 7.32 5.76
C SER A 96 1.55 7.12 7.04
N LEU A 97 2.06 6.27 7.92
CA LEU A 97 1.48 5.99 9.24
C LEU A 97 1.83 7.14 10.19
N LYS A 98 0.82 7.74 10.83
CA LYS A 98 1.01 8.87 11.76
C LYS A 98 0.81 8.47 13.20
N GLU A 99 -0.40 8.02 13.53
CA GLU A 99 -0.78 7.76 14.91
C GLU A 99 -1.89 6.72 15.04
N VAL A 100 -2.02 6.17 16.24
CA VAL A 100 -3.14 5.29 16.62
C VAL A 100 -4.02 6.04 17.61
N ARG A 101 -5.28 6.30 17.24
CA ARG A 101 -6.29 7.00 18.06
C ARG A 101 -7.52 6.11 18.21
N ASP A 102 -7.95 5.87 19.45
CA ASP A 102 -9.13 5.05 19.77
C ASP A 102 -9.18 3.69 19.05
N GLY A 103 -8.02 3.02 18.96
CA GLY A 103 -7.87 1.72 18.29
C GLY A 103 -7.89 1.78 16.76
N LYS A 104 -7.91 2.98 16.16
CA LYS A 104 -7.84 3.19 14.71
C LYS A 104 -6.49 3.76 14.30
N ILE A 105 -6.06 3.40 13.09
CA ILE A 105 -4.78 3.82 12.55
C ILE A 105 -5.02 5.00 11.61
N PHE A 106 -4.48 6.16 12.00
CA PHE A 106 -4.56 7.37 11.21
C PHE A 106 -3.26 7.64 10.47
N GLY A 107 -3.40 8.18 9.28
CA GLY A 107 -2.26 8.51 8.44
C GLY A 107 -2.67 9.17 7.14
N ASN A 108 -1.73 9.21 6.22
CA ASN A 108 -1.94 9.77 4.90
C ASN A 108 -1.94 8.66 3.85
N LEU A 109 -2.80 8.81 2.85
CA LEU A 109 -2.95 7.90 1.72
C LEU A 109 -2.78 8.71 0.43
N TYR A 110 -1.77 8.35 -0.34
CA TYR A 110 -1.35 9.05 -1.55
C TYR A 110 -1.47 8.11 -2.76
N PRO A 111 -2.42 8.34 -3.69
CA PRO A 111 -2.48 7.60 -4.94
C PRO A 111 -1.19 7.75 -5.73
N LEU A 112 -0.73 6.65 -6.31
CA LEU A 112 0.43 6.60 -7.17
C LEU A 112 0.00 6.31 -8.60
N ASN A 113 0.67 6.94 -9.57
CA ASN A 113 0.70 6.40 -10.92
C ASN A 113 1.62 5.17 -10.88
N TYR A 114 1.03 3.98 -10.74
CA TYR A 114 1.77 2.74 -10.51
C TYR A 114 2.83 2.48 -11.60
N ARG A 115 2.47 2.69 -12.87
CA ARG A 115 3.38 2.50 -13.99
C ARG A 115 4.56 3.47 -13.92
N GLU A 116 4.29 4.76 -13.77
CA GLU A 116 5.37 5.74 -13.62
C GLU A 116 6.23 5.47 -12.37
N HIS A 117 5.63 4.96 -11.30
CA HIS A 117 6.35 4.63 -10.07
C HIS A 117 7.34 3.48 -10.29
N VAL A 118 6.91 2.42 -10.97
CA VAL A 118 7.77 1.28 -11.33
C VAL A 118 8.87 1.68 -12.31
N GLU A 119 8.59 2.51 -13.30
CA GLU A 119 9.62 2.97 -14.26
C GLU A 119 10.75 3.76 -13.60
N ARG A 120 10.50 4.42 -12.47
CA ARG A 120 11.54 5.14 -11.70
C ARG A 120 12.45 4.22 -10.88
N MET A 121 12.10 2.95 -10.76
CA MET A 121 12.84 1.94 -9.99
C MET A 121 13.73 1.04 -10.88
N LYS A 122 13.69 1.25 -12.20
CA LYS A 122 14.59 0.61 -13.17
C LYS A 122 15.88 1.40 -13.31
#